data_AF-A0A7K2KSQ6-F1
#
_entry.id   AF-A0A7K2KSQ6-F1
#
_cell.length_a   1.000
_cell.length_b   1.000
_cell.length_c   1.000
_cell.angle_alpha   90.00
_cell.angle_beta   90.00
_cell.angle_gamma   90.00
#
_symmetry.space_group_name_H-M   'P 1'
#
loop_
_entity.id
_entity.type
_entity.pdbx_description
1 polymer ?
#
loop_
_entity_poly.entity_id
_entity_poly.type
_entity_poly.pdbx_seq_one_letter_code
_entity_poly.pdbx_strand_id
1 'polypeptide(L)'
;EHRYRGRLFTAERMTAVRAAGEPLDFRDAVLPWLLAEVNLVLLATRIRQVHGPHAAEEFTERAVQTLADRPDTRPGTRSETRPDPRVLERLAAGYRVDARPLAGLDVLARPFGDRRFGSPAEYHKVLTEWLRADLFEARQGNAEGPLKAAADVLRDVRQTIRTVVDFGGLTPASHRWFLAEFGPVAAMVSTGPPPLRSEQFLALLAAGVLEPVGPGARFGADPVEGRFAVESPQVENSWVPLDVVVDARVPGTDLAADRDPLIRGLMADGEIRTFTNAIDRTEEFATGGLDCTDSPFHPVRADGSVDTTTHVLGIPSEFTRWFTQVGSGRPGPWGSFTRDADAIAEALVAAAEPVGAVRAAHRRVRLGGAG
;
A
#
# COMPACT_ATOMS: atom_id res chain seq x y z
N GLU A 1 -22.01 -11.19 0.81
CA GLU A 1 -20.57 -11.00 0.49
C GLU A 1 -19.95 -10.06 1.52
N HIS A 2 -18.87 -10.46 2.20
CA HIS A 2 -18.18 -9.63 3.22
C HIS A 2 -17.11 -8.72 2.57
N ARG A 3 -17.49 -7.96 1.54
CA ARG A 3 -16.57 -7.06 0.87
C ARG A 3 -17.17 -5.67 0.81
N TYR A 4 -16.52 -4.73 1.48
CA TYR A 4 -16.82 -3.32 1.34
C TYR A 4 -16.57 -2.89 -0.11
N ARG A 5 -17.48 -2.10 -0.66
CA ARG A 5 -17.31 -1.46 -1.97
C ARG A 5 -17.29 0.04 -1.75
N GLY A 6 -16.27 0.69 -2.29
CA GLY A 6 -16.14 2.14 -2.19
C GLY A 6 -17.36 2.84 -2.78
N ARG A 7 -17.87 3.88 -2.10
CA ARG A 7 -19.03 4.69 -2.53
C ARG A 7 -18.61 6.05 -3.11
N LEU A 8 -17.52 6.62 -2.58
CA LEU A 8 -16.88 7.86 -3.02
C LEU A 8 -15.55 7.57 -3.75
N PHE A 9 -14.75 6.62 -3.26
CA PHE A 9 -13.51 6.21 -3.91
C PHE A 9 -13.73 4.97 -4.80
N THR A 10 -14.34 5.19 -5.97
CA THR A 10 -14.73 4.12 -6.91
C THR A 10 -13.76 3.97 -8.08
N ALA A 11 -13.74 2.78 -8.70
CA ALA A 11 -12.91 2.49 -9.87
C ALA A 11 -13.30 3.35 -11.07
N GLU A 12 -14.60 3.59 -11.28
CA GLU A 12 -15.11 4.43 -12.37
C GLU A 12 -14.63 5.87 -12.21
N ARG A 13 -14.71 6.42 -10.99
CA ARG A 13 -14.23 7.78 -10.69
C ARG A 13 -12.73 7.91 -10.88
N MET A 14 -11.95 6.97 -10.35
CA MET A 14 -10.49 7.00 -10.50
C MET A 14 -10.04 6.77 -11.95
N THR A 15 -10.76 5.96 -12.72
CA THR A 15 -10.53 5.80 -14.16
C THR A 15 -10.82 7.10 -14.92
N ALA A 16 -11.92 7.79 -14.59
CA ALA A 16 -12.24 9.09 -15.18
C ALA A 16 -11.19 10.16 -14.84
N VAL A 17 -10.70 10.19 -13.60
CA VAL A 17 -9.60 11.07 -13.18
C VAL A 17 -8.34 10.80 -14.03
N ARG A 18 -7.98 9.52 -14.25
CA ARG A 18 -6.83 9.14 -15.08
C ARG A 18 -7.02 9.44 -16.58
N ALA A 19 -8.24 9.32 -17.09
CA ALA A 19 -8.55 9.53 -18.51
C ALA A 19 -8.45 11.01 -18.95
N ALA A 20 -8.40 11.96 -18.02
CA ALA A 20 -8.25 13.38 -18.32
C ALA A 20 -6.89 13.75 -18.98
N GLY A 21 -5.96 12.80 -19.08
CA GLY A 21 -4.83 12.85 -20.03
C GLY A 21 -3.57 13.58 -19.54
N GLU A 22 -3.59 14.18 -18.36
CA GLU A 22 -2.40 14.75 -17.71
C GLU A 22 -1.91 13.79 -16.58
N PRO A 23 -0.58 13.65 -16.38
CA PRO A 23 -0.04 12.89 -15.24
C PRO A 23 -0.59 13.39 -13.91
N LEU A 24 -1.02 12.46 -13.05
CA LEU A 24 -1.74 12.81 -11.82
C LEU A 24 -0.80 13.13 -10.66
N ASP A 25 -1.17 14.17 -9.88
CA ASP A 25 -0.67 14.32 -8.52
C ASP A 25 -1.59 13.56 -7.55
N PHE A 26 -1.03 12.59 -6.82
CA PHE A 26 -1.81 11.72 -5.94
C PHE A 26 -2.40 12.49 -4.75
N ARG A 27 -1.65 13.44 -4.17
CA ARG A 27 -2.11 14.21 -3.01
C ARG A 27 -3.29 15.10 -3.38
N ASP A 28 -3.30 15.57 -4.61
CA ASP A 28 -4.25 16.53 -5.10
C ASP A 28 -5.48 15.90 -5.72
N ALA A 29 -5.31 14.90 -6.59
CA ALA A 29 -6.39 14.30 -7.37
C ALA A 29 -7.00 13.04 -6.72
N VAL A 30 -6.25 12.32 -5.88
CA VAL A 30 -6.62 10.95 -5.43
C VAL A 30 -6.86 10.89 -3.92
N LEU A 31 -5.90 11.36 -3.12
CA LEU A 31 -5.94 11.30 -1.67
C LEU A 31 -7.19 11.94 -1.04
N PRO A 32 -7.73 13.07 -1.55
CA PRO A 32 -8.95 13.66 -0.98
C PRO A 32 -10.16 12.74 -1.08
N TRP A 33 -10.30 12.03 -2.21
CA TRP A 33 -11.37 11.03 -2.39
C TRP A 33 -11.17 9.82 -1.49
N LEU A 34 -9.94 9.35 -1.34
CA LEU A 34 -9.62 8.24 -0.43
C LEU A 34 -9.94 8.61 1.03
N LEU A 35 -9.55 9.81 1.48
CA LEU A 35 -9.85 10.30 2.83
C LEU A 35 -11.35 10.51 3.03
N ALA A 36 -12.09 10.94 2.00
CA ALA A 36 -13.53 11.05 2.07
C ALA A 36 -14.18 9.66 2.27
N GLU A 37 -13.69 8.62 1.59
CA GLU A 37 -14.15 7.24 1.78
C GLU A 37 -13.90 6.72 3.20
N VAL A 38 -12.66 6.89 3.69
CA VAL A 38 -12.26 6.48 5.04
C VAL A 38 -13.14 7.17 6.09
N ASN A 39 -13.38 8.47 5.93
CA ASN A 39 -14.22 9.24 6.85
C ASN A 39 -15.71 8.92 6.73
N LEU A 40 -16.20 8.57 5.53
CA LEU A 40 -17.57 8.09 5.34
C LEU A 40 -17.80 6.84 6.19
N VAL A 41 -16.90 5.86 6.14
CA VAL A 41 -16.99 4.63 6.95
C VAL A 41 -16.86 4.91 8.43
N LEU A 42 -15.92 5.76 8.83
CA LEU A 42 -15.74 6.14 10.24
C LEU A 42 -17.03 6.68 10.84
N LEU A 43 -17.62 7.68 10.17
CA LEU A 43 -18.81 8.38 10.66
C LEU A 43 -20.05 7.50 10.54
N ALA A 44 -20.23 6.77 9.44
CA ALA A 44 -21.33 5.81 9.31
C ALA A 44 -21.29 4.72 10.38
N THR A 45 -20.09 4.23 10.75
CA THR A 45 -19.95 3.22 11.81
C THR A 45 -20.26 3.80 13.19
N ARG A 46 -19.82 5.04 13.49
CA ARG A 46 -20.22 5.74 14.73
C ARG A 46 -21.74 5.93 14.80
N ILE A 47 -22.37 6.35 13.70
CA ILE A 47 -23.82 6.52 13.61
C ILE A 47 -24.52 5.16 13.81
N ARG A 48 -24.01 4.10 13.18
CA ARG A 48 -24.57 2.74 13.30
C ARG A 48 -24.57 2.25 14.76
N GLN A 49 -23.48 2.48 15.49
CA GLN A 49 -23.38 2.08 16.89
C GLN A 49 -24.42 2.74 17.80
N VAL A 50 -24.82 3.98 17.50
CA VAL A 50 -25.73 4.76 18.35
C VAL A 50 -27.19 4.69 17.87
N HIS A 51 -27.41 4.75 16.55
CA HIS A 51 -28.73 4.91 15.92
C HIS A 51 -29.15 3.73 15.04
N GLY A 52 -28.30 2.71 14.93
CA GLY A 52 -28.57 1.52 14.13
C GLY A 52 -28.26 1.67 12.64
N PRO A 53 -28.36 0.57 11.88
CA PRO A 53 -27.90 0.49 10.49
C PRO A 53 -28.70 1.38 9.53
N HIS A 54 -29.98 1.63 9.80
CA HIS A 54 -30.81 2.47 8.91
C HIS A 54 -30.34 3.93 8.90
N ALA A 55 -30.05 4.51 10.07
CA ALA A 55 -29.52 5.86 10.19
C ALA A 55 -28.13 5.99 9.53
N ALA A 56 -27.30 4.95 9.64
CA ALA A 56 -25.99 4.92 9.00
C ALA A 56 -26.08 4.88 7.47
N GLU A 57 -27.03 4.12 6.90
CA GLU A 57 -27.26 4.10 5.45
C GLU A 57 -27.84 5.45 4.98
N GLU A 58 -28.81 6.03 5.70
CA GLU A 58 -29.35 7.36 5.37
C GLU A 58 -28.24 8.43 5.33
N PHE A 59 -27.36 8.44 6.33
CA PHE A 59 -26.18 9.31 6.34
C PHE A 59 -25.29 9.06 5.12
N THR A 60 -25.02 7.78 4.81
CA THR A 60 -24.14 7.38 3.70
C THR A 60 -24.71 7.84 2.36
N GLU A 61 -25.99 7.58 2.09
CA GLU A 61 -26.68 7.99 0.87
C GLU A 61 -26.66 9.52 0.71
N ARG A 62 -27.00 10.26 1.77
CA ARG A 62 -26.98 11.73 1.76
C ARG A 62 -25.57 12.28 1.51
N ALA A 63 -24.55 11.68 2.11
CA ALA A 63 -23.15 12.06 1.91
C ALA A 63 -22.70 11.82 0.46
N VAL A 64 -23.01 10.64 -0.10
CA VAL A 64 -22.70 10.29 -1.50
C VAL A 64 -23.40 11.24 -2.46
N GLN A 65 -24.70 11.50 -2.26
CA GLN A 65 -25.46 12.42 -3.10
C GLN A 65 -24.88 13.84 -3.04
N THR A 66 -24.62 14.36 -1.84
CA THR A 66 -24.12 15.73 -1.65
C THR A 66 -22.72 15.92 -2.25
N LEU A 67 -21.87 14.90 -2.22
CA LEU A 67 -20.52 14.95 -2.79
C LEU A 67 -20.50 14.65 -4.29
N ALA A 68 -21.50 13.93 -4.83
CA ALA A 68 -21.68 13.70 -6.26
C ALA A 68 -22.32 14.91 -6.98
N ASP A 69 -23.27 15.60 -6.33
CA ASP A 69 -24.08 16.67 -6.92
C ASP A 69 -23.41 18.04 -6.99
N ARG A 70 -22.18 18.22 -6.47
CA ARG A 70 -21.48 19.50 -6.55
C ARG A 70 -20.97 19.70 -7.98
N PRO A 71 -21.63 20.53 -8.82
CA PRO A 71 -21.19 20.76 -10.18
C PRO A 71 -19.99 21.71 -10.15
N ASP A 72 -19.11 21.51 -11.13
CA ASP A 72 -18.04 22.42 -11.53
C ASP A 72 -18.51 23.88 -11.47
N THR A 73 -18.07 24.64 -10.47
CA THR A 73 -18.48 26.04 -10.32
C THR A 73 -17.28 26.94 -10.22
N ARG A 74 -16.58 27.10 -11.35
CA ARG A 74 -16.11 28.37 -11.93
C ARG A 74 -15.50 28.15 -13.33
N PRO A 75 -16.01 28.80 -14.38
CA PRO A 75 -15.32 28.84 -15.68
C PRO A 75 -13.95 29.51 -15.51
N GLY A 76 -12.87 28.82 -15.89
CA GLY A 76 -11.51 29.36 -15.92
C GLY A 76 -10.59 29.02 -14.75
N THR A 77 -11.02 28.18 -13.80
CA THR A 77 -10.15 27.60 -12.76
C THR A 77 -10.05 26.10 -12.95
N ARG A 78 -8.83 25.54 -13.09
CA ARG A 78 -8.53 24.09 -13.03
C ARG A 78 -8.80 23.57 -11.60
N SER A 79 -10.03 23.68 -11.12
CA SER A 79 -10.45 23.16 -9.81
C SER A 79 -11.03 21.77 -10.04
N GLU A 80 -10.15 20.78 -10.18
CA GLU A 80 -10.53 19.38 -10.06
C GLU A 80 -11.43 19.19 -8.83
N THR A 81 -12.55 18.51 -9.02
CA THR A 81 -13.67 18.39 -8.06
C THR A 81 -13.21 17.61 -6.82
N ARG A 82 -12.53 18.27 -5.88
CA ARG A 82 -12.09 17.67 -4.62
C ARG A 82 -13.28 17.61 -3.64
N PRO A 83 -13.52 16.48 -2.95
CA PRO A 83 -14.54 16.42 -1.92
C PRO A 83 -14.16 17.35 -0.75
N ASP A 84 -15.07 18.22 -0.34
CA ASP A 84 -14.91 19.06 0.84
C ASP A 84 -15.07 18.19 2.10
N PRO A 85 -14.02 17.98 2.91
CA PRO A 85 -14.09 17.11 4.08
C PRO A 85 -15.11 17.58 5.13
N ARG A 86 -15.45 18.88 5.13
CA ARG A 86 -16.43 19.45 6.07
C ARG A 86 -17.87 19.03 5.76
N VAL A 87 -18.16 18.50 4.57
CA VAL A 87 -19.50 18.00 4.23
C VAL A 87 -19.88 16.84 5.13
N LEU A 88 -18.98 15.87 5.31
CA LEU A 88 -19.24 14.69 6.13
C LEU A 88 -19.44 15.06 7.60
N GLU A 89 -18.60 15.96 8.12
CA GLU A 89 -18.72 16.50 9.49
C GLU A 89 -20.09 17.16 9.73
N ARG A 90 -20.51 18.08 8.83
CA ARG A 90 -21.81 18.76 8.94
C ARG A 90 -22.99 17.80 8.89
N LEU A 91 -22.94 16.79 8.03
CA LEU A 91 -24.00 15.79 7.93
C LEU A 91 -24.04 14.91 9.20
N ALA A 92 -22.88 14.49 9.71
CA ALA A 92 -22.79 13.65 10.91
C ALA A 92 -23.19 14.41 12.19
N ALA A 93 -23.00 15.73 12.26
CA ALA A 93 -23.34 16.55 13.42
C ALA A 93 -24.83 16.44 13.84
N GLY A 94 -25.73 16.16 12.89
CA GLY A 94 -27.16 15.95 13.16
C GLY A 94 -27.47 14.70 13.98
N TYR A 95 -26.55 13.73 14.01
CA TYR A 95 -26.76 12.43 14.66
C TYR A 95 -26.24 12.39 16.11
N ARG A 96 -25.80 13.51 16.73
CA ARG A 96 -25.32 13.52 18.13
C ARG A 96 -24.22 12.47 18.44
N VAL A 97 -23.39 12.17 17.45
CA VAL A 97 -22.17 11.34 17.59
C VAL A 97 -20.93 12.23 17.52
N ASP A 98 -19.73 11.68 17.78
CA ASP A 98 -18.50 12.38 17.43
C ASP A 98 -18.40 12.53 15.90
N ALA A 99 -18.73 13.73 15.42
CA ALA A 99 -18.76 14.06 14.01
C ALA A 99 -17.39 14.41 13.42
N ARG A 100 -16.31 14.40 14.23
CA ARG A 100 -14.98 14.80 13.79
C ARG A 100 -14.39 13.77 12.83
N PRO A 101 -14.08 14.16 11.57
CA PRO A 101 -13.35 13.30 10.65
C PRO A 101 -11.88 13.17 11.07
N LEU A 102 -11.20 12.15 10.55
CA LEU A 102 -9.74 12.08 10.55
C LEU A 102 -9.19 13.19 9.64
N ALA A 103 -8.24 13.95 10.16
CA ALA A 103 -7.53 14.98 9.39
C ALA A 103 -6.62 14.40 8.29
N GLY A 104 -6.20 13.15 8.44
CA GLY A 104 -5.35 12.41 7.50
C GLY A 104 -5.04 11.02 8.04
N LEU A 105 -4.37 10.17 7.26
CA LEU A 105 -3.97 8.83 7.70
C LEU A 105 -2.78 8.87 8.68
N ASP A 106 -1.96 9.92 8.63
CA ASP A 106 -0.81 10.11 9.51
C ASP A 106 -1.19 10.11 11.00
N VAL A 107 -2.39 10.60 11.34
CA VAL A 107 -2.85 10.60 12.75
C VAL A 107 -2.99 9.18 13.32
N LEU A 108 -3.11 8.17 12.45
CA LEU A 108 -3.16 6.76 12.83
C LEU A 108 -1.78 6.09 12.73
N ALA A 109 -1.01 6.40 11.68
CA ALA A 109 0.29 5.77 11.44
C ALA A 109 1.43 6.36 12.29
N ARG A 110 1.33 7.63 12.68
CA ARG A 110 2.39 8.40 13.34
C ARG A 110 1.84 9.06 14.61
N PRO A 111 1.41 8.27 15.62
CA PRO A 111 0.65 8.76 16.77
C PRO A 111 1.40 9.76 17.67
N PHE A 112 2.73 9.83 17.55
CA PHE A 112 3.56 10.76 18.31
C PHE A 112 3.99 11.99 17.50
N GLY A 113 3.85 12.00 16.17
CA GLY A 113 4.23 13.14 15.31
C GLY A 113 5.56 13.79 15.72
N ASP A 114 5.51 15.09 15.99
CA ASP A 114 6.64 15.92 16.45
C ASP A 114 6.73 16.05 17.99
N ARG A 115 5.93 15.27 18.74
CA ARG A 115 5.91 15.34 20.20
C ARG A 115 7.29 14.97 20.77
N ARG A 116 7.72 15.73 21.77
CA ARG A 116 8.93 15.46 22.56
C ARG A 116 8.53 15.01 23.96
N PHE A 117 9.38 14.17 24.55
CA PHE A 117 9.21 13.59 25.87
C PHE A 117 10.41 13.96 26.74
N GLY A 118 10.16 14.41 27.97
CA GLY A 118 11.20 14.84 28.90
C GLY A 118 11.94 13.69 29.57
N SER A 119 11.52 12.43 29.36
CA SER A 119 12.25 11.25 29.84
C SER A 119 11.78 9.98 29.14
N PRO A 120 12.57 8.88 29.18
CA PRO A 120 12.11 7.56 28.74
C PRO A 120 10.85 7.09 29.49
N ALA A 121 10.75 7.38 30.79
CA ALA A 121 9.59 7.01 31.61
C ALA A 121 8.30 7.71 31.15
N GLU A 122 8.38 9.00 30.79
CA GLU A 122 7.23 9.72 30.21
C GLU A 122 6.81 9.09 28.89
N TYR A 123 7.77 8.78 28.01
CA TYR A 123 7.49 8.14 26.73
C TYR A 123 6.84 6.76 26.93
N HIS A 124 7.38 5.92 27.80
CA HIS A 124 6.83 4.58 28.08
C HIS A 124 5.40 4.64 28.62
N LYS A 125 5.09 5.61 29.49
CA LYS A 125 3.73 5.85 29.98
C LYS A 125 2.78 6.15 28.83
N VAL A 126 3.14 7.10 27.98
CA VAL A 126 2.30 7.53 26.84
C VAL A 126 2.15 6.42 25.80
N LEU A 127 3.22 5.70 25.49
CA LEU A 127 3.19 4.54 24.59
C LEU A 127 2.26 3.46 25.12
N THR A 128 2.30 3.18 26.42
CA THR A 128 1.42 2.21 27.09
C THR A 128 -0.04 2.62 26.99
N GLU A 129 -0.35 3.89 27.26
CA GLU A 129 -1.71 4.43 27.13
C GLU A 129 -2.22 4.33 25.68
N TRP A 130 -1.38 4.67 24.71
CA TRP A 130 -1.71 4.57 23.30
C TRP A 130 -1.97 3.13 22.85
N LEU A 131 -1.08 2.18 23.20
CA LEU A 131 -1.25 0.76 22.86
C LEU A 131 -2.53 0.16 23.47
N ARG A 132 -2.89 0.56 24.70
CA ARG A 132 -4.14 0.12 25.34
C ARG A 132 -5.38 0.67 24.65
N ALA A 133 -5.33 1.94 24.23
CA ALA A 133 -6.41 2.54 23.45
C ALA A 133 -6.55 1.86 22.08
N ASP A 134 -5.45 1.60 21.37
CA ASP A 134 -5.50 0.88 20.09
C ASP A 134 -6.03 -0.55 20.24
N LEU A 135 -5.64 -1.26 21.31
CA LEU A 135 -6.14 -2.59 21.63
C LEU A 135 -7.65 -2.59 21.93
N PHE A 136 -8.16 -1.55 22.60
CA PHE A 136 -9.60 -1.37 22.80
C PHE A 136 -10.32 -1.24 21.46
N GLU A 137 -9.84 -0.38 20.56
CA GLU A 137 -10.39 -0.23 19.21
C GLU A 137 -10.31 -1.53 18.40
N ALA A 138 -9.18 -2.25 18.50
CA ALA A 138 -8.96 -3.52 17.80
C ALA A 138 -9.95 -4.61 18.22
N ARG A 139 -10.34 -4.64 19.50
CA ARG A 139 -11.30 -5.62 20.04
C ARG A 139 -12.74 -5.36 19.61
N GLN A 140 -13.07 -4.16 19.13
CA GLN A 140 -14.36 -3.87 18.50
C GLN A 140 -14.49 -4.51 17.10
N GLY A 141 -13.37 -4.97 16.53
CA GLY A 141 -13.31 -5.63 15.23
C GLY A 141 -13.40 -4.67 14.04
N ASN A 142 -13.11 -5.18 12.85
CA ASN A 142 -13.00 -4.38 11.62
C ASN A 142 -14.34 -4.06 10.96
N ALA A 143 -15.45 -4.59 11.48
CA ALA A 143 -16.78 -4.27 11.02
C ALA A 143 -17.45 -3.26 11.95
N GLU A 144 -17.48 -3.56 13.26
CA GLU A 144 -18.23 -2.77 14.26
C GLU A 144 -17.43 -1.64 14.89
N GLY A 145 -16.09 -1.75 14.95
CA GLY A 145 -15.23 -0.70 15.47
C GLY A 145 -15.03 0.43 14.46
N PRO A 146 -15.40 1.70 14.75
CA PRO A 146 -15.35 2.78 13.77
C PRO A 146 -13.95 3.03 13.21
N LEU A 147 -12.93 3.04 14.08
CA LEU A 147 -11.56 3.32 13.68
C LEU A 147 -10.98 2.20 12.82
N LYS A 148 -11.22 0.94 13.23
CA LYS A 148 -10.70 -0.24 12.52
C LYS A 148 -11.47 -0.49 11.23
N ALA A 149 -12.78 -0.22 11.18
CA ALA A 149 -13.55 -0.24 9.93
C ALA A 149 -13.05 0.81 8.94
N ALA A 150 -12.78 2.03 9.40
CA ALA A 150 -12.22 3.09 8.55
C ALA A 150 -10.82 2.73 8.02
N ALA A 151 -9.96 2.11 8.85
CA ALA A 151 -8.65 1.62 8.43
C ALA A 151 -8.74 0.46 7.41
N ASP A 152 -9.71 -0.45 7.56
CA ASP A 152 -9.93 -1.60 6.68
C ASP A 152 -10.29 -1.17 5.23
N VAL A 153 -10.84 0.04 5.06
CA VAL A 153 -11.13 0.65 3.74
C VAL A 153 -9.89 0.62 2.84
N LEU A 154 -8.71 0.96 3.37
CA LEU A 154 -7.47 0.98 2.59
C LEU A 154 -7.15 -0.38 1.97
N ARG A 155 -7.46 -1.48 2.68
CA ARG A 155 -7.29 -2.82 2.16
C ARG A 155 -8.32 -3.11 1.07
N ASP A 156 -9.56 -2.68 1.28
CA ASP A 156 -10.69 -3.01 0.41
C ASP A 156 -10.68 -2.21 -0.91
N VAL A 157 -10.19 -0.96 -0.90
CA VAL A 157 -10.05 -0.11 -2.09
C VAL A 157 -8.66 -0.15 -2.73
N ARG A 158 -7.76 -1.01 -2.25
CA ARG A 158 -6.39 -1.14 -2.77
C ARG A 158 -6.33 -1.31 -4.29
N GLN A 159 -7.25 -2.10 -4.86
CA GLN A 159 -7.30 -2.31 -6.31
C GLN A 159 -7.64 -1.00 -7.05
N THR A 160 -8.53 -0.18 -6.50
CA THR A 160 -8.87 1.15 -7.04
C THR A 160 -7.68 2.11 -6.98
N ILE A 161 -6.83 2.03 -5.95
CA ILE A 161 -5.58 2.81 -5.91
C ILE A 161 -4.64 2.36 -7.04
N ARG A 162 -4.50 1.05 -7.25
CA ARG A 162 -3.63 0.48 -8.30
C ARG A 162 -4.00 0.91 -9.71
N THR A 163 -5.30 1.09 -10.02
CA THR A 163 -5.71 1.59 -11.35
C THR A 163 -5.18 2.99 -11.65
N VAL A 164 -4.75 3.73 -10.63
CA VAL A 164 -4.18 5.08 -10.75
C VAL A 164 -2.65 5.06 -10.75
N VAL A 165 -2.02 4.24 -9.91
CA VAL A 165 -0.58 4.35 -9.63
C VAL A 165 0.31 3.38 -10.43
N ASP A 166 -0.21 2.22 -10.83
CA ASP A 166 0.58 1.21 -11.55
C ASP A 166 1.09 1.78 -12.90
N PHE A 167 2.30 1.36 -13.30
CA PHE A 167 2.93 1.71 -14.58
C PHE A 167 3.07 3.21 -14.85
N GLY A 168 3.40 3.99 -13.81
CA GLY A 168 3.71 5.41 -13.97
C GLY A 168 2.48 6.31 -14.19
N GLY A 169 1.32 5.97 -13.63
CA GLY A 169 0.12 6.80 -13.75
C GLY A 169 0.16 8.13 -12.97
N LEU A 170 1.23 8.40 -12.23
CA LEU A 170 1.48 9.63 -11.48
C LEU A 170 2.63 10.43 -12.12
N THR A 171 2.72 11.74 -11.86
CA THR A 171 3.97 12.48 -12.15
C THR A 171 5.16 11.84 -11.42
N PRO A 172 6.40 11.97 -11.91
CA PRO A 172 7.61 11.47 -11.22
C PRO A 172 7.70 11.96 -9.76
N ALA A 173 7.48 13.25 -9.52
CA ALA A 173 7.47 13.82 -8.17
C ALA A 173 6.36 13.24 -7.27
N SER A 174 5.16 13.05 -7.81
CA SER A 174 4.02 12.43 -7.12
C SER A 174 4.27 10.95 -6.83
N HIS A 175 4.87 10.22 -7.77
CA HIS A 175 5.25 8.82 -7.58
C HIS A 175 6.31 8.67 -6.48
N ARG A 176 7.34 9.53 -6.47
CA ARG A 176 8.34 9.58 -5.40
C ARG A 176 7.70 9.80 -4.04
N TRP A 177 6.80 10.78 -3.94
CA TRP A 177 6.06 11.04 -2.70
C TRP A 177 5.16 9.86 -2.30
N PHE A 178 4.47 9.25 -3.27
CA PHE A 178 3.57 8.13 -3.03
C PHE A 178 4.32 6.94 -2.41
N LEU A 179 5.51 6.60 -2.93
CA LEU A 179 6.34 5.52 -2.37
C LEU A 179 6.97 5.90 -1.01
N ALA A 180 7.44 7.14 -0.85
CA ALA A 180 8.16 7.56 0.35
C ALA A 180 7.24 7.85 1.55
N GLU A 181 6.04 8.39 1.31
CA GLU A 181 5.15 8.89 2.37
C GLU A 181 3.85 8.11 2.45
N PHE A 182 3.09 8.01 1.35
CA PHE A 182 1.78 7.37 1.39
C PHE A 182 1.87 5.85 1.61
N GLY A 183 2.75 5.16 0.89
CA GLY A 183 2.90 3.70 0.96
C GLY A 183 3.13 3.19 2.39
N PRO A 184 4.15 3.68 3.12
CA PRO A 184 4.41 3.29 4.50
C PRO A 184 3.25 3.59 5.45
N VAL A 185 2.62 4.77 5.31
CA VAL A 185 1.45 5.15 6.12
C VAL A 185 0.27 4.22 5.86
N ALA A 186 -0.07 4.00 4.59
CA ALA A 186 -1.18 3.12 4.20
C ALA A 186 -0.94 1.67 4.61
N ALA A 187 0.30 1.17 4.50
CA ALA A 187 0.67 -0.16 4.98
C ALA A 187 0.45 -0.27 6.50
N MET A 188 0.95 0.71 7.27
CA MET A 188 0.80 0.73 8.73
C MET A 188 -0.67 0.78 9.17
N VAL A 189 -1.48 1.66 8.59
CA VAL A 189 -2.90 1.81 8.94
C VAL A 189 -3.72 0.58 8.55
N SER A 190 -3.48 0.02 7.36
CA SER A 190 -4.32 -1.08 6.83
C SER A 190 -3.99 -2.46 7.38
N THR A 191 -2.75 -2.67 7.84
CA THR A 191 -2.30 -3.98 8.35
C THR A 191 -2.21 -3.99 9.87
N GLY A 192 -1.57 -2.98 10.47
CA GLY A 192 -1.37 -2.84 11.91
C GLY A 192 -0.69 -4.06 12.58
N PRO A 193 -0.35 -3.98 13.87
CA PRO A 193 -0.06 -5.18 14.63
C PRO A 193 -1.38 -5.91 14.94
N PRO A 194 -1.41 -7.25 14.88
CA PRO A 194 -2.51 -8.03 15.44
C PRO A 194 -2.70 -7.74 16.95
N PRO A 195 -3.93 -7.80 17.49
CA PRO A 195 -4.19 -7.55 18.92
C PRO A 195 -3.28 -8.34 19.86
N LEU A 196 -3.04 -9.62 19.53
CA LEU A 196 -2.14 -10.50 20.28
C LEU A 196 -0.71 -9.95 20.36
N ARG A 197 -0.21 -9.30 19.30
CA ARG A 197 1.14 -8.70 19.30
C ARG A 197 1.20 -7.47 20.18
N SER A 198 0.15 -6.65 20.20
CA SER A 198 0.06 -5.50 21.13
C SER A 198 -0.01 -5.95 22.58
N GLU A 199 -0.74 -7.04 22.88
CA GLU A 199 -0.79 -7.64 24.22
C GLU A 199 0.59 -8.17 24.67
N GLN A 200 1.29 -8.89 23.77
CA GLN A 200 2.65 -9.37 24.03
C GLN A 200 3.63 -8.22 24.26
N PHE A 201 3.56 -7.16 23.46
CA PHE A 201 4.40 -5.97 23.63
C PHE A 201 4.18 -5.33 25.01
N LEU A 202 2.92 -5.14 25.41
CA LEU A 202 2.57 -4.59 26.72
C LEU A 202 3.06 -5.49 27.87
N ALA A 203 2.98 -6.81 27.72
CA ALA A 203 3.48 -7.76 28.73
C ALA A 203 5.01 -7.70 28.87
N LEU A 204 5.74 -7.65 27.77
CA LEU A 204 7.20 -7.55 27.77
C LEU A 204 7.69 -6.21 28.33
N LEU A 205 6.99 -5.11 28.01
CA LEU A 205 7.23 -3.79 28.59
C LEU A 205 6.99 -3.80 30.10
N ALA A 206 5.88 -4.39 30.57
CA ALA A 206 5.58 -4.49 31.99
C ALA A 206 6.56 -5.40 32.77
N ALA A 207 7.15 -6.39 32.11
CA ALA A 207 8.14 -7.28 32.68
C ALA A 207 9.57 -6.68 32.72
N GLY A 208 9.80 -5.51 32.12
CA GLY A 208 11.12 -4.91 32.00
C GLY A 208 12.06 -5.66 31.03
N VAL A 209 11.49 -6.50 30.15
CA VAL A 209 12.25 -7.25 29.13
C VAL A 209 12.42 -6.42 27.86
N LEU A 210 11.47 -5.50 27.61
CA LEU A 210 11.45 -4.63 26.45
C LEU A 210 11.48 -3.16 26.88
N GLU A 211 12.44 -2.40 26.36
CA GLU A 211 12.58 -0.96 26.63
C GLU A 211 12.59 -0.17 25.31
N PRO A 212 11.43 0.38 24.88
CA PRO A 212 11.35 1.20 23.68
C PRO A 212 12.07 2.54 23.86
N VAL A 213 13.03 2.87 22.99
CA VAL A 213 13.90 4.05 23.16
C VAL A 213 13.20 5.37 22.82
N GLY A 214 12.26 5.34 21.88
CA GLY A 214 11.54 6.53 21.43
C GLY A 214 11.31 6.56 19.93
N PRO A 215 10.44 7.46 19.43
CA PRO A 215 10.23 7.60 17.99
C PRO A 215 11.46 8.16 17.30
N GLY A 216 11.66 7.79 16.04
CA GLY A 216 12.83 8.22 15.26
C GLY A 216 14.16 7.72 15.82
N ALA A 217 14.17 6.57 16.52
CA ALA A 217 15.37 5.98 17.10
C ALA A 217 16.50 5.87 16.07
N ARG A 218 17.71 6.28 16.49
CA ARG A 218 18.93 6.28 15.70
C ARG A 218 19.91 5.33 16.33
N PHE A 219 20.47 4.44 15.52
CA PHE A 219 21.46 3.45 15.94
C PHE A 219 22.83 3.85 15.37
N GLY A 220 23.87 3.75 16.17
CA GLY A 220 25.24 4.07 15.77
C GLY A 220 26.25 3.15 16.43
N ALA A 221 27.47 3.12 15.89
CA ALA A 221 28.61 2.53 16.58
C ALA A 221 29.24 3.59 17.48
N ASP A 222 29.57 3.20 18.71
CA ASP A 222 30.41 3.95 19.64
C ASP A 222 31.86 3.44 19.54
N PRO A 223 32.75 4.16 18.84
CA PRO A 223 34.13 3.73 18.66
C PRO A 223 34.97 3.85 19.94
N VAL A 224 34.52 4.59 20.96
CA VAL A 224 35.25 4.77 22.22
C VAL A 224 35.09 3.54 23.10
N GLU A 225 33.84 3.10 23.27
CA GLU A 225 33.51 1.93 24.10
C GLU A 225 33.55 0.61 23.31
N GLY A 226 33.68 0.67 21.98
CA GLY A 226 33.64 -0.50 21.11
C GLY A 226 32.27 -1.18 21.10
N ARG A 227 31.20 -0.40 21.31
CA ARG A 227 29.81 -0.87 21.44
C ARG A 227 28.93 -0.24 20.38
N PHE A 228 27.67 -0.67 20.30
CA PHE A 228 26.64 0.11 19.63
C PHE A 228 25.95 1.05 20.61
N ALA A 229 25.20 2.01 20.10
CA ALA A 229 24.34 2.86 20.90
C ALA A 229 23.04 3.15 20.15
N VAL A 230 22.01 3.43 20.92
CA VAL A 230 20.72 3.90 20.41
C VAL A 230 20.25 5.11 21.18
N GLU A 231 19.64 6.07 20.50
CA GLU A 231 18.98 7.21 21.11
C GLU A 231 17.75 7.61 20.29
N SER A 232 16.81 8.32 20.90
CA SER A 232 15.70 8.97 20.20
C SER A 232 15.85 10.48 20.29
N PRO A 233 15.82 11.22 19.15
CA PRO A 233 15.87 12.68 19.17
C PRO A 233 14.60 13.32 19.75
N GLN A 234 13.56 12.52 20.02
CA GLN A 234 12.29 12.97 20.60
C GLN A 234 12.18 12.67 22.10
N VAL A 235 13.15 11.97 22.70
CA VAL A 235 13.12 11.59 24.12
C VAL A 235 14.40 12.07 24.78
N GLU A 236 14.29 12.99 25.73
CA GLU A 236 15.43 13.47 26.52
C GLU A 236 16.06 12.32 27.31
N ASN A 237 17.40 12.30 27.38
CA ASN A 237 18.17 11.27 28.11
C ASN A 237 17.85 9.83 27.66
N SER A 238 17.63 9.61 26.36
CA SER A 238 17.29 8.30 25.78
C SER A 238 18.48 7.48 25.27
N TRP A 239 19.70 7.98 25.44
CA TRP A 239 20.90 7.28 25.01
C TRP A 239 21.10 5.99 25.82
N VAL A 240 21.29 4.86 25.13
CA VAL A 240 21.53 3.55 25.73
C VAL A 240 22.67 2.85 24.98
N PRO A 241 23.71 2.32 25.67
CA PRO A 241 24.73 1.50 25.05
C PRO A 241 24.17 0.10 24.77
N LEU A 242 24.54 -0.50 23.65
CA LEU A 242 24.09 -1.79 23.18
C LEU A 242 25.28 -2.71 22.89
N ASP A 243 25.24 -3.93 23.39
CA ASP A 243 26.26 -4.95 23.08
C ASP A 243 26.04 -5.57 21.68
N VAL A 244 24.79 -5.65 21.24
CA VAL A 244 24.39 -6.29 19.98
C VAL A 244 23.26 -5.51 19.31
N VAL A 245 23.34 -5.36 17.98
CA VAL A 245 22.24 -4.84 17.15
C VAL A 245 21.79 -5.94 16.20
N VAL A 246 20.48 -6.23 16.23
CA VAL A 246 19.83 -7.15 15.29
C VAL A 246 18.90 -6.34 14.39
N ASP A 247 19.23 -6.24 13.11
CA ASP A 247 18.32 -5.65 12.13
C ASP A 247 17.29 -6.69 11.67
N ALA A 248 16.08 -6.61 12.23
CA ALA A 248 14.96 -7.48 11.90
C ALA A 248 14.02 -6.88 10.82
N ARG A 249 14.49 -5.89 10.04
CA ARG A 249 13.72 -5.28 8.96
C ARG A 249 13.92 -6.04 7.66
N VAL A 250 12.85 -6.13 6.87
CA VAL A 250 12.95 -6.56 5.47
C VAL A 250 13.41 -5.35 4.65
N PRO A 251 14.48 -5.46 3.84
CA PRO A 251 14.92 -4.35 2.99
C PRO A 251 13.81 -3.98 1.98
N GLY A 252 13.74 -2.70 1.62
CA GLY A 252 12.86 -2.26 0.53
C GLY A 252 13.30 -2.85 -0.81
N THR A 253 12.36 -2.94 -1.75
CA THR A 253 12.67 -3.34 -3.14
C THR A 253 13.52 -2.26 -3.81
N ASP A 254 14.74 -2.59 -4.24
CA ASP A 254 15.53 -1.71 -5.09
C ASP A 254 16.50 -2.55 -5.93
N LEU A 255 16.18 -2.66 -7.22
CA LEU A 255 16.95 -3.45 -8.17
C LEU A 255 18.41 -2.98 -8.29
N ALA A 256 18.67 -1.67 -8.09
CA ALA A 256 20.03 -1.12 -8.17
C ALA A 256 20.87 -1.43 -6.92
N ALA A 257 20.21 -1.64 -5.77
CA ALA A 257 20.85 -2.00 -4.51
C ALA A 257 20.83 -3.51 -4.21
N ASP A 258 20.18 -4.31 -5.07
CA ASP A 258 20.06 -5.76 -4.89
C ASP A 258 21.44 -6.45 -4.92
N ARG A 259 21.61 -7.41 -4.02
CA ARG A 259 22.86 -8.15 -3.82
C ARG A 259 22.80 -9.56 -4.37
N ASP A 260 21.64 -10.01 -4.84
CA ASP A 260 21.47 -11.33 -5.43
C ASP A 260 22.30 -11.45 -6.73
N PRO A 261 23.16 -12.48 -6.86
CA PRO A 261 24.01 -12.65 -8.04
C PRO A 261 23.24 -12.75 -9.37
N LEU A 262 22.03 -13.33 -9.36
CA LEU A 262 21.20 -13.46 -10.57
C LEU A 262 20.68 -12.08 -11.00
N ILE A 263 20.10 -11.32 -10.07
CA ILE A 263 19.57 -9.97 -10.37
C ILE A 263 20.69 -9.06 -10.87
N ARG A 264 21.85 -9.10 -10.21
CA ARG A 264 23.02 -8.32 -10.64
C ARG A 264 23.54 -8.73 -12.01
N GLY A 265 23.56 -10.03 -12.31
CA GLY A 265 23.94 -10.55 -13.62
C GLY A 265 23.01 -10.07 -14.72
N LEU A 266 21.70 -10.24 -14.53
CA LEU A 266 20.67 -9.81 -15.50
C LEU A 266 20.70 -8.30 -15.74
N MET A 267 20.94 -7.49 -14.70
CA MET A 267 21.12 -6.04 -14.84
C MET A 267 22.39 -5.68 -15.62
N ALA A 268 23.50 -6.38 -15.36
CA ALA A 268 24.78 -6.13 -16.03
C ALA A 268 24.74 -6.53 -17.52
N ASP A 269 24.05 -7.63 -17.83
CA ASP A 269 23.85 -8.13 -19.20
C ASP A 269 22.77 -7.32 -19.96
N GLY A 270 22.01 -6.48 -19.26
CA GLY A 270 20.94 -5.66 -19.82
C GLY A 270 19.64 -6.41 -20.10
N GLU A 271 19.48 -7.63 -19.56
CA GLU A 271 18.28 -8.47 -19.68
C GLU A 271 17.09 -7.93 -18.88
N ILE A 272 17.36 -7.14 -17.84
CA ILE A 272 16.33 -6.42 -17.07
C ILE A 272 16.80 -4.98 -16.81
N ARG A 273 15.86 -4.08 -16.53
CA ARG A 273 16.17 -2.71 -16.09
C ARG A 273 15.22 -2.25 -14.98
N THR A 274 15.61 -1.18 -14.29
CA THR A 274 14.75 -0.48 -13.35
C THR A 274 13.64 0.27 -14.09
N PHE A 275 12.41 0.23 -13.57
CA PHE A 275 11.31 1.07 -14.06
C PHE A 275 11.59 2.54 -13.74
N THR A 276 11.60 3.37 -14.79
CA THR A 276 11.79 4.81 -14.68
C THR A 276 10.51 5.51 -15.11
N ASN A 277 9.87 6.20 -14.17
CA ASN A 277 8.74 7.06 -14.48
C ASN A 277 9.22 8.38 -15.08
N ALA A 278 8.92 8.58 -16.37
CA ALA A 278 9.26 9.79 -17.13
C ALA A 278 8.05 10.39 -17.85
N ILE A 279 6.84 10.14 -17.34
CA ILE A 279 5.58 10.41 -18.07
C ILE A 279 5.36 11.89 -18.43
N ASP A 280 5.84 12.82 -17.60
CA ASP A 280 5.72 14.27 -17.86
C ASP A 280 6.87 14.86 -18.69
N ARG A 281 7.89 14.04 -19.01
CA ARG A 281 9.09 14.41 -19.78
C ARG A 281 9.91 15.58 -19.22
N THR A 282 9.64 15.99 -17.99
CA THR A 282 10.36 17.09 -17.30
C THR A 282 11.24 16.57 -16.19
N GLU A 283 10.84 15.49 -15.53
CA GLU A 283 11.62 14.77 -14.52
C GLU A 283 11.62 13.27 -14.85
N GLU A 284 12.64 12.57 -14.36
CA GLU A 284 12.67 11.12 -14.33
C GLU A 284 12.78 10.63 -12.88
N PHE A 285 12.04 9.57 -12.56
CA PHE A 285 12.12 8.91 -11.27
C PHE A 285 12.27 7.39 -11.46
N ALA A 286 13.50 6.90 -11.25
CA ALA A 286 13.78 5.47 -11.13
C ALA A 286 13.19 4.94 -9.81
N THR A 287 12.25 4.01 -9.90
CA THR A 287 11.44 3.61 -8.74
C THR A 287 12.08 2.51 -7.92
N GLY A 288 13.12 1.85 -8.44
CA GLY A 288 13.74 0.66 -7.85
C GLY A 288 13.02 -0.65 -8.20
N GLY A 289 11.85 -0.59 -8.84
CA GLY A 289 11.13 -1.76 -9.34
C GLY A 289 11.67 -2.27 -10.67
N LEU A 290 11.42 -3.54 -11.01
CA LEU A 290 11.77 -4.10 -12.32
C LEU A 290 10.78 -3.63 -13.39
N ASP A 291 11.27 -3.09 -14.50
CA ASP A 291 10.45 -2.65 -15.62
C ASP A 291 9.85 -3.84 -16.38
N CYS A 292 8.53 -3.84 -16.53
CA CYS A 292 7.81 -4.89 -17.24
C CYS A 292 6.62 -4.33 -18.01
N THR A 293 6.19 -5.07 -19.03
CA THR A 293 4.97 -4.77 -19.77
C THR A 293 3.73 -4.90 -18.88
N ASP A 294 2.58 -4.48 -19.42
CA ASP A 294 1.31 -4.97 -18.92
C ASP A 294 1.19 -6.49 -19.09
N SER A 295 0.07 -7.05 -18.62
CA SER A 295 -0.18 -8.49 -18.67
C SER A 295 0.17 -9.08 -20.05
N PRO A 296 1.04 -10.10 -20.13
CA PRO A 296 1.41 -11.04 -19.07
C PRO A 296 2.74 -10.71 -18.36
N PHE A 297 3.13 -9.44 -18.27
CA PHE A 297 4.24 -8.94 -17.44
C PHE A 297 5.63 -9.42 -17.87
N HIS A 298 5.98 -9.21 -19.14
CA HIS A 298 7.31 -9.50 -19.66
C HIS A 298 8.33 -8.43 -19.24
N PRO A 299 9.57 -8.79 -18.86
CA PRO A 299 10.56 -7.80 -18.49
C PRO A 299 11.02 -6.98 -19.70
N VAL A 300 11.32 -5.71 -19.46
CA VAL A 300 11.90 -4.80 -20.45
C VAL A 300 13.41 -4.74 -20.24
N ARG A 301 14.17 -4.92 -21.33
CA ARG A 301 15.63 -4.86 -21.37
C ARG A 301 16.16 -3.44 -21.33
N ALA A 302 17.44 -3.28 -21.04
CA ALA A 302 18.12 -1.99 -21.03
C ALA A 302 17.99 -1.22 -22.36
N ASP A 303 17.99 -1.93 -23.49
CA ASP A 303 17.82 -1.36 -24.84
C ASP A 303 16.35 -1.03 -25.20
N GLY A 304 15.40 -1.33 -24.30
CA GLY A 304 13.97 -1.13 -24.50
C GLY A 304 13.25 -2.28 -25.22
N SER A 305 13.95 -3.34 -25.63
CA SER A 305 13.32 -4.54 -26.14
C SER A 305 12.63 -5.34 -25.02
N VAL A 306 11.64 -6.15 -25.37
CA VAL A 306 10.87 -6.96 -24.40
C VAL A 306 11.33 -8.42 -24.49
N ASP A 307 11.56 -9.06 -23.34
CA ASP A 307 11.76 -10.51 -23.28
C ASP A 307 10.42 -11.25 -23.21
N THR A 308 9.99 -11.83 -24.31
CA THR A 308 8.73 -12.57 -24.37
C THR A 308 8.81 -14.00 -23.83
N THR A 309 9.97 -14.43 -23.33
CA THR A 309 10.17 -15.79 -22.79
C THR A 309 10.15 -15.85 -21.25
N THR A 310 10.26 -14.69 -20.59
CA THR A 310 10.27 -14.56 -19.13
C THR A 310 9.08 -13.73 -18.67
N HIS A 311 8.60 -13.98 -17.45
CA HIS A 311 7.53 -13.23 -16.82
C HIS A 311 7.95 -12.71 -15.44
N VAL A 312 7.38 -11.58 -15.04
CA VAL A 312 7.66 -10.88 -13.78
C VAL A 312 6.42 -10.94 -12.90
N LEU A 313 6.53 -11.59 -11.74
CA LEU A 313 5.39 -11.80 -10.84
C LEU A 313 5.77 -11.53 -9.38
N GLY A 314 4.91 -10.80 -8.66
CA GLY A 314 5.09 -10.56 -7.22
C GLY A 314 6.11 -9.46 -6.91
N ILE A 315 6.91 -9.68 -5.87
CA ILE A 315 7.86 -8.69 -5.30
C ILE A 315 8.78 -8.03 -6.35
N PRO A 316 9.33 -8.75 -7.36
CA PRO A 316 10.14 -8.10 -8.40
C PRO A 316 9.42 -6.98 -9.16
N SER A 317 8.09 -7.06 -9.30
CA SER A 317 7.27 -6.01 -9.92
C SER A 317 6.83 -4.89 -8.97
N GLU A 318 7.18 -4.94 -7.69
CA GLU A 318 6.89 -3.85 -6.74
C GLU A 318 7.56 -2.55 -7.23
N PHE A 319 6.89 -1.40 -7.03
CA PHE A 319 7.30 -0.07 -7.52
C PHE A 319 7.21 0.18 -9.04
N THR A 320 7.01 -0.87 -9.84
CA THR A 320 6.38 -0.76 -11.18
C THR A 320 4.87 -0.89 -11.04
N ARG A 321 4.46 -1.81 -10.16
CA ARG A 321 3.11 -2.03 -9.68
C ARG A 321 3.10 -1.91 -8.17
N TRP A 322 2.02 -1.41 -7.61
CA TRP A 322 1.94 -1.17 -6.18
C TRP A 322 1.34 -2.34 -5.41
N PHE A 323 1.96 -2.68 -4.29
CA PHE A 323 1.46 -3.66 -3.33
C PHE A 323 1.37 -5.08 -3.91
N THR A 324 2.48 -5.57 -4.45
CA THR A 324 2.68 -6.94 -4.98
C THR A 324 3.32 -7.87 -3.95
N GLN A 325 3.79 -7.33 -2.82
CA GLN A 325 4.38 -8.07 -1.69
C GLN A 325 3.42 -9.02 -0.97
N VAL A 326 2.10 -8.88 -1.15
CA VAL A 326 1.09 -9.70 -0.47
C VAL A 326 0.33 -10.57 -1.47
N GLY A 327 0.62 -11.87 -1.43
CA GLY A 327 -0.07 -12.88 -2.24
C GLY A 327 -1.32 -13.50 -1.61
N SER A 328 -1.57 -13.27 -0.31
CA SER A 328 -2.74 -13.81 0.40
C SER A 328 -3.97 -12.92 0.24
N GLY A 329 -5.10 -13.49 -0.21
CA GLY A 329 -6.40 -12.84 -0.28
C GLY A 329 -7.39 -13.34 0.77
N ARG A 330 -8.49 -12.60 1.00
CA ARG A 330 -9.67 -13.12 1.71
C ARG A 330 -10.39 -14.14 0.80
N PRO A 331 -11.14 -15.10 1.36
CA PRO A 331 -12.05 -15.92 0.57
C PRO A 331 -12.97 -15.05 -0.30
N GLY A 332 -13.11 -15.40 -1.58
CA GLY A 332 -13.87 -14.63 -2.55
C GLY A 332 -13.08 -14.39 -3.85
N PRO A 333 -13.31 -13.24 -4.52
CA PRO A 333 -12.63 -12.93 -5.77
C PRO A 333 -11.11 -12.93 -5.61
N TRP A 334 -10.42 -13.37 -6.66
CA TRP A 334 -8.96 -13.42 -6.69
C TRP A 334 -8.33 -12.06 -6.37
N GLY A 335 -7.21 -12.09 -5.64
CA GLY A 335 -6.34 -10.92 -5.50
C GLY A 335 -5.65 -10.59 -6.82
N SER A 336 -4.97 -9.44 -6.89
CA SER A 336 -4.14 -9.10 -8.06
C SER A 336 -3.09 -10.15 -8.30
N PHE A 337 -2.34 -10.57 -7.27
CA PHE A 337 -1.30 -11.60 -7.42
C PHE A 337 -1.83 -12.88 -8.09
N THR A 338 -2.98 -13.39 -7.65
CA THR A 338 -3.59 -14.59 -8.25
C THR A 338 -4.04 -14.34 -9.69
N ARG A 339 -4.64 -13.18 -10.00
CA ARG A 339 -4.99 -12.81 -11.38
C ARG A 339 -3.75 -12.68 -12.29
N ASP A 340 -2.68 -12.11 -11.77
CA ASP A 340 -1.45 -11.92 -12.52
C ASP A 340 -0.79 -13.28 -12.82
N ALA A 341 -0.77 -14.17 -11.83
CA ALA A 341 -0.29 -15.55 -12.00
C ALA A 341 -1.15 -16.35 -12.99
N ASP A 342 -2.47 -16.17 -12.95
CA ASP A 342 -3.40 -16.82 -13.88
C ASP A 342 -3.20 -16.32 -15.32
N ALA A 343 -3.06 -15.01 -15.52
CA ALA A 343 -2.77 -14.44 -16.85
C ALA A 343 -1.42 -14.91 -17.41
N ILE A 344 -0.40 -15.07 -16.56
CA ILE A 344 0.88 -15.69 -16.95
C ILE A 344 0.67 -17.15 -17.33
N ALA A 345 -0.10 -17.92 -16.55
CA ALA A 345 -0.38 -19.31 -16.85
C ALA A 345 -1.14 -19.46 -18.18
N GLU A 346 -2.15 -18.62 -18.45
CA GLU A 346 -2.87 -18.58 -19.72
C GLU A 346 -1.92 -18.28 -20.89
N ALA A 347 -1.02 -17.30 -20.74
CA ALA A 347 -0.03 -16.96 -21.76
C ALA A 347 0.93 -18.14 -22.04
N LEU A 348 1.42 -18.82 -21.01
CA LEU A 348 2.29 -19.99 -21.14
C LEU A 348 1.60 -21.16 -21.83
N VAL A 349 0.32 -21.42 -21.50
CA VAL A 349 -0.48 -22.47 -22.12
C VAL A 349 -0.76 -22.15 -23.59
N ALA A 350 -1.06 -20.88 -23.91
CA ALA A 350 -1.29 -20.46 -25.29
C ALA A 350 -0.03 -20.52 -26.16
N ALA A 351 1.15 -20.26 -25.56
CA ALA A 351 2.44 -20.33 -26.24
C ALA A 351 2.94 -21.78 -26.43
N ALA A 352 2.51 -22.71 -25.59
CA ALA A 352 2.79 -24.13 -25.77
C ALA A 352 1.99 -24.66 -26.98
N GLU A 353 2.66 -24.89 -28.12
CA GLU A 353 2.01 -25.59 -29.23
C GLU A 353 1.41 -26.91 -28.72
N PRO A 354 0.21 -27.31 -29.18
CA PRO A 354 -0.34 -28.60 -28.83
C PRO A 354 0.66 -29.68 -29.23
N VAL A 355 1.14 -30.43 -28.24
CA VAL A 355 1.97 -31.63 -28.43
C VAL A 355 1.12 -32.66 -29.19
N GLY A 356 1.06 -32.51 -30.52
CA GLY A 356 0.02 -33.14 -31.33
C GLY A 356 0.29 -33.08 -32.83
N ALA A 357 1.55 -32.92 -33.25
CA ALA A 357 1.98 -33.25 -34.61
C ALA A 357 3.48 -33.59 -34.66
N VAL A 358 3.97 -34.42 -33.72
CA VAL A 358 5.14 -35.25 -34.03
C VAL A 358 4.67 -36.21 -35.12
N ARG A 359 4.85 -35.82 -36.39
CA ARG A 359 4.68 -36.70 -37.54
C ARG A 359 5.45 -37.98 -37.23
N ALA A 360 4.71 -39.05 -36.95
CA ALA A 360 5.24 -40.40 -36.93
C ALA A 360 5.73 -40.72 -38.34
N ALA A 361 6.94 -40.28 -38.66
CA ALA A 361 7.70 -40.76 -39.80
C ALA A 361 8.18 -42.17 -39.46
N HIS A 362 7.25 -43.11 -39.36
CA HIS A 362 7.57 -44.50 -39.62
C HIS A 362 7.97 -44.58 -41.09
N ARG A 363 9.27 -44.39 -41.36
CA ARG A 363 9.91 -44.93 -42.55
C ARG A 363 9.64 -46.43 -42.53
N ARG A 364 8.62 -46.88 -43.26
CA ARG A 364 8.56 -48.26 -43.73
C ARG A 364 9.81 -48.47 -44.57
N VAL A 365 10.84 -49.06 -43.96
CA VAL A 365 11.92 -49.69 -44.70
C VAL A 365 11.26 -50.81 -45.50
N ARG A 366 11.08 -50.56 -46.81
CA ARG A 366 10.87 -51.64 -47.77
C ARG A 366 12.16 -52.45 -47.79
N LEU A 367 12.15 -53.61 -47.15
CA LEU A 367 13.09 -54.66 -47.50
C LEU A 367 12.70 -55.15 -48.91
N GLY A 368 13.38 -54.62 -49.91
CA GLY A 368 13.46 -55.24 -51.23
C GLY A 368 14.20 -56.57 -51.08
N GLY A 369 13.67 -57.60 -51.73
CA GLY A 369 14.18 -58.96 -51.63
C GLY A 369 15.51 -59.18 -52.36
N ALA A 370 16.13 -60.31 -52.03
CA ALA A 370 16.91 -61.17 -52.91
C ALA A 370 17.29 -62.44 -52.13
N GLY A 371 17.10 -63.62 -52.73
CA GLY A 371 17.59 -64.92 -52.24
C GLY A 371 16.51 -65.96 -52.10
#